data_AF-A0A820D589-F1
#
_entry.id   AF-A0A820D589-F1
#
_cell.length_a   1.000
_cell.length_b   1.000
_cell.length_c   1.000
_cell.angle_alpha   90.00
_cell.angle_beta   90.00
_cell.angle_gamma   90.00
#
_symmetry.space_group_name_H-M   'P 1'
#
loop_
_entity.id
_entity.type
_entity.pdbx_description
1 polymer ?
#
loop_
_entity_poly.entity_id
_entity_poly.type
_entity_poly.pdbx_seq_one_letter_code
_entity_poly.pdbx_strand_id
1 'polypeptide(L)'
;MADAAIAAWDTKYYYNFWRPIVGIRKSPNTNYLDSRWTPLGAPADGVGTDFTPPFPAYVSGHATLGSATFEALRCFYNKDNISFQFQSDEYNGKTKDSNTGRFRPALIRNYTSLTAAEKENLDSRIYLGVHWRSDVVGGQTLGRLVARNVFVKFN
;
A
#
# COMPACT_ATOMS: atom_id res chain seq x y z
N MET A 1 2.14 7.65 13.16
CA MET A 1 1.75 7.64 11.72
C MET A 1 2.16 8.93 11.00
N ALA A 2 2.02 10.12 11.59
CA ALA A 2 2.42 11.39 10.95
C ALA A 2 3.86 11.39 10.41
N ASP A 3 4.84 11.02 11.25
CA ASP A 3 6.26 10.96 10.85
C ASP A 3 6.52 9.98 9.69
N ALA A 4 5.75 8.89 9.62
CA ALA A 4 5.86 7.91 8.55
C ALA A 4 5.36 8.50 7.21
N ALA A 5 4.31 9.32 7.24
CA ALA A 5 3.84 10.04 6.07
C ALA A 5 4.84 11.10 5.62
N ILE A 6 5.40 11.88 6.55
CA ILE A 6 6.42 12.90 6.27
C ILE A 6 7.62 12.26 5.60
N ALA A 7 8.18 11.21 6.21
CA ALA A 7 9.34 10.51 5.67
C ALA A 7 9.04 9.86 4.30
N ALA A 8 7.85 9.29 4.12
CA ALA A 8 7.46 8.70 2.83
C ALA A 8 7.35 9.76 1.73
N TRP A 9 6.75 10.92 2.02
CA TRP A 9 6.60 11.99 1.03
C TRP A 9 7.92 12.68 0.71
N ASP A 10 8.77 12.91 1.71
CA ASP A 10 10.13 13.39 1.51
C ASP A 10 10.91 12.44 0.57
N THR A 11 10.90 11.14 0.89
CA THR A 11 11.54 10.09 0.06
C THR A 11 10.97 10.06 -1.37
N LYS A 12 9.64 10.20 -1.52
CA LYS A 12 8.97 10.22 -2.83
C LYS A 12 9.51 11.31 -3.73
N TYR A 13 9.60 12.52 -3.22
CA TYR A 13 10.03 13.66 -4.02
C TYR A 13 11.56 13.74 -4.15
N TYR A 14 12.32 13.16 -3.21
CA TYR A 14 13.75 13.00 -3.36
C TYR A 14 14.12 12.11 -4.56
N TYR A 15 13.54 10.89 -4.65
CA TYR A 15 13.86 9.96 -5.74
C TYR A 15 13.06 10.22 -7.03
N ASN A 16 11.89 10.85 -6.91
CA ASN A 16 10.98 11.15 -8.01
C ASN A 16 10.74 9.97 -8.97
N PHE A 17 10.64 8.75 -8.41
CA PHE A 17 10.61 7.52 -9.20
C PHE A 17 9.26 7.32 -9.89
N TRP A 18 9.28 6.92 -11.16
CA TRP A 18 8.09 6.70 -11.97
C TRP A 18 7.22 5.51 -11.53
N ARG A 19 5.93 5.57 -11.89
CA ARG A 19 4.94 4.52 -11.63
C ARG A 19 5.03 3.37 -12.63
N PRO A 20 4.54 2.16 -12.30
CA PRO A 20 4.51 1.01 -13.22
C PRO A 20 3.90 1.31 -14.59
N ILE A 21 2.81 2.08 -14.64
CA ILE A 21 2.16 2.46 -15.91
C ILE A 21 3.08 3.21 -16.85
N VAL A 22 3.96 4.06 -16.32
CA VAL A 22 4.95 4.78 -17.13
C VAL A 22 6.12 3.86 -17.47
N GLY A 23 6.66 3.14 -16.49
CA GLY A 23 7.83 2.28 -16.68
C GLY A 23 7.60 1.15 -17.68
N ILE A 24 6.41 0.54 -17.70
CA ILE A 24 6.07 -0.54 -18.64
C ILE A 24 5.78 0.03 -20.04
N ARG A 25 4.97 1.09 -20.14
CA ARG A 25 4.61 1.69 -21.45
C ARG A 25 5.75 2.42 -22.14
N LYS A 26 6.77 2.84 -21.39
CA LYS A 26 7.93 3.58 -21.88
C LYS A 26 9.25 2.88 -21.56
N SER A 27 9.21 1.56 -21.37
CA SER A 27 10.43 0.78 -21.08
C SER A 27 11.45 0.98 -22.21
N PRO A 28 12.71 1.34 -21.90
CA PRO A 28 13.77 1.38 -22.90
C PRO A 28 14.20 -0.04 -23.33
N ASN A 29 13.87 -1.05 -22.52
CA ASN A 29 14.08 -2.45 -22.87
C ASN A 29 12.81 -3.00 -23.54
N THR A 30 12.93 -3.33 -24.82
CA THR A 30 11.83 -3.83 -25.66
C THR A 30 11.24 -5.14 -25.20
N ASN A 31 11.97 -5.95 -24.42
CA ASN A 31 11.44 -7.20 -23.84
C ASN A 31 10.40 -6.94 -22.74
N TYR A 32 10.38 -5.72 -22.16
CA TYR A 32 9.45 -5.33 -21.11
C TYR A 32 8.48 -4.21 -21.57
N LEU A 33 8.59 -3.77 -22.82
CA LEU A 33 7.77 -2.71 -23.37
C LEU A 33 6.39 -3.24 -23.74
N ASP A 34 5.36 -2.72 -23.08
CA ASP A 34 3.98 -2.86 -23.50
C ASP A 34 3.28 -1.49 -23.45
N SER A 35 3.15 -0.86 -24.61
CA SER A 35 2.57 0.48 -24.75
C SER A 35 1.08 0.56 -24.43
N ARG A 36 0.38 -0.58 -24.36
CA ARG A 36 -1.07 -0.66 -24.09
C ARG A 36 -1.37 -1.16 -22.68
N TRP A 37 -0.38 -1.64 -21.94
CA TRP A 37 -0.53 -2.13 -20.58
C TRP A 37 -1.26 -1.12 -19.69
N THR A 38 -2.20 -1.57 -18.87
CA THR A 38 -2.94 -0.71 -17.92
C THR A 38 -3.02 -1.45 -16.59
N PRO A 39 -2.76 -0.81 -15.43
CA PRO A 39 -2.91 -1.45 -14.14
C PRO A 39 -4.40 -1.68 -13.85
N LEU A 40 -4.68 -2.54 -12.87
CA LEU A 40 -6.00 -2.57 -12.24
C LEU A 40 -6.35 -1.18 -11.65
N GLY A 41 -5.36 -0.47 -11.10
CA GLY A 41 -5.49 0.90 -10.63
C GLY A 41 -5.90 0.99 -9.17
N ALA A 42 -5.72 2.16 -8.57
CA ALA A 42 -6.33 2.48 -7.29
C ALA A 42 -7.83 2.68 -7.51
N PRO A 43 -8.69 2.01 -6.73
CA PRO A 43 -10.11 2.06 -6.95
C PRO A 43 -10.65 3.47 -6.73
N ALA A 44 -11.59 3.88 -7.57
CA ALA A 44 -12.37 5.12 -7.40
C ALA A 44 -13.80 4.84 -6.89
N ASP A 45 -14.04 3.64 -6.35
CA ASP A 45 -15.22 3.27 -5.56
C ASP A 45 -16.59 3.61 -6.18
N GLY A 46 -16.67 3.53 -7.51
CA GLY A 46 -17.87 3.82 -8.27
C GLY A 46 -18.20 5.31 -8.39
N VAL A 47 -17.35 6.21 -7.89
CA VAL A 47 -17.47 7.67 -8.05
C VAL A 47 -16.59 8.23 -9.17
N GLY A 48 -15.77 7.40 -9.80
CA GLY A 48 -14.89 7.79 -10.89
C GLY A 48 -14.20 6.59 -11.52
N THR A 49 -13.19 6.86 -12.34
CA THR A 49 -12.35 5.82 -12.97
C THR A 49 -11.18 5.47 -12.06
N ASP A 50 -10.85 4.19 -11.99
CA ASP A 50 -9.66 3.71 -11.28
C ASP A 50 -8.40 4.38 -11.83
N PHE A 51 -7.47 4.73 -10.95
CA PHE A 51 -6.40 5.66 -11.30
C PHE A 51 -5.03 5.27 -10.75
N THR A 52 -3.98 5.87 -11.32
CA THR A 52 -2.66 5.84 -10.71
C THR A 52 -2.50 7.08 -9.84
N PRO A 53 -2.20 6.97 -8.52
CA PRO A 53 -2.12 8.13 -7.66
C PRO A 53 -1.07 9.16 -8.14
N PRO A 54 -1.38 10.47 -8.09
CA PRO A 54 -0.64 11.54 -8.76
C PRO A 54 0.60 12.00 -7.98
N PHE A 55 1.46 11.05 -7.62
CA PHE A 55 2.72 11.31 -6.91
C PHE A 55 3.73 10.17 -7.17
N PRO A 56 5.05 10.40 -6.96
CA PRO A 56 6.09 9.42 -7.24
C PRO A 56 5.88 8.07 -6.55
N ALA A 57 6.44 7.02 -7.16
CA ALA A 57 6.24 5.64 -6.76
C ALA A 57 7.05 5.25 -5.52
N TYR A 58 8.36 5.45 -5.54
CA TYR A 58 9.25 5.00 -4.46
C TYR A 58 9.36 6.05 -3.34
N VAL A 59 9.10 5.75 -2.08
CA VAL A 59 8.59 4.48 -1.52
C VAL A 59 7.06 4.41 -1.51
N SER A 60 6.47 3.23 -1.32
CA SER A 60 5.02 3.10 -1.19
C SER A 60 4.52 3.72 0.11
N GLY A 61 3.58 4.68 0.01
CA GLY A 61 2.97 5.32 1.18
C GLY A 61 2.13 4.33 1.99
N HIS A 62 1.33 3.48 1.33
CA HIS A 62 0.56 2.41 1.99
C HIS A 62 1.45 1.42 2.74
N ALA A 63 2.58 1.01 2.14
CA ALA A 63 3.52 0.12 2.82
C ALA A 63 4.14 0.83 4.03
N THR A 64 4.56 2.08 3.89
CA THR A 64 5.17 2.86 4.99
C THR A 64 4.21 3.07 6.15
N LEU A 65 2.98 3.51 5.87
CA LEU A 65 1.95 3.74 6.89
C LEU A 65 1.51 2.44 7.55
N GLY A 66 1.21 1.40 6.75
CA GLY A 66 0.78 0.11 7.29
C GLY A 66 1.88 -0.54 8.14
N SER A 67 3.12 -0.54 7.67
CA SER A 67 4.25 -1.06 8.45
C SER A 67 4.53 -0.26 9.71
N ALA A 68 4.40 1.07 9.68
CA ALA A 68 4.51 1.89 10.89
C ALA A 68 3.40 1.55 11.91
N THR A 69 2.17 1.37 11.46
CA THR A 69 1.03 0.98 12.31
C THR A 69 1.23 -0.39 12.94
N PHE A 70 1.51 -1.42 12.13
CA PHE A 70 1.66 -2.78 12.64
C PHE A 70 2.91 -2.94 13.51
N GLU A 71 4.01 -2.22 13.21
CA GLU A 71 5.19 -2.20 14.07
C GLU A 71 4.92 -1.51 15.40
N ALA A 72 4.21 -0.39 15.41
CA ALA A 72 3.82 0.28 16.65
C ALA A 72 2.95 -0.63 17.54
N LEU A 73 2.01 -1.37 16.94
CA LEU A 73 1.21 -2.37 17.66
C LEU A 73 2.07 -3.50 18.22
N ARG A 74 3.03 -4.03 17.43
CA ARG A 74 3.98 -5.04 17.90
C ARG A 74 4.81 -4.54 19.08
N CYS A 75 5.32 -3.32 19.00
CA CYS A 75 6.09 -2.69 20.09
C CYS A 75 5.23 -2.52 21.34
N PHE A 76 4.01 -1.98 21.20
CA PHE A 76 3.10 -1.71 22.32
C PHE A 76 2.65 -2.98 23.04
N TYR A 77 2.21 -4.00 22.31
CA TYR A 77 1.76 -5.26 22.90
C TYR A 77 2.90 -6.24 23.20
N ASN A 78 4.12 -5.92 22.74
CA ASN A 78 5.28 -6.82 22.73
C ASN A 78 4.93 -8.20 22.14
N LYS A 79 4.15 -8.21 21.05
CA LYS A 79 3.53 -9.42 20.50
C LYS A 79 3.14 -9.26 19.03
N ASP A 80 3.33 -10.30 18.22
CA ASP A 80 2.90 -10.33 16.80
C ASP A 80 1.68 -11.23 16.54
N ASN A 81 1.55 -12.35 17.25
CA ASN A 81 0.45 -13.31 17.12
C ASN A 81 -0.83 -12.82 17.82
N ILE A 82 -1.37 -11.73 17.29
CA ILE A 82 -2.67 -11.17 17.67
C ILE A 82 -3.66 -11.49 16.56
N SER A 83 -4.66 -12.31 16.88
CA SER A 83 -5.73 -12.65 15.95
C SER A 83 -6.80 -11.57 15.96
N PHE A 84 -7.31 -11.22 14.77
CA PHE A 84 -8.40 -10.26 14.64
C PHE A 84 -9.17 -10.47 13.33
N GLN A 85 -10.38 -9.92 13.30
CA GLN A 85 -11.20 -9.83 12.09
C GLN A 85 -11.20 -8.40 11.56
N PHE A 86 -11.23 -8.27 10.24
CA PHE A 86 -11.29 -6.98 9.58
C PHE A 86 -12.21 -7.06 8.35
N GLN A 87 -13.11 -6.09 8.25
CA GLN A 87 -13.86 -5.82 7.03
C GLN A 87 -13.41 -4.46 6.50
N SER A 88 -13.01 -4.42 5.23
CA SER A 88 -12.68 -3.18 4.56
C SER A 88 -13.95 -2.52 4.05
N ASP A 89 -14.02 -1.19 4.10
CA ASP A 89 -15.06 -0.43 3.41
C ASP A 89 -15.03 -0.64 1.88
N GLU A 90 -13.89 -1.02 1.31
CA GLU A 90 -13.78 -1.42 -0.10
C GLU A 90 -14.62 -2.66 -0.42
N TYR A 91 -14.89 -3.52 0.57
CA TYR A 91 -15.61 -4.80 0.44
C TYR A 91 -16.63 -4.96 1.58
N ASN A 92 -17.53 -3.99 1.70
CA ASN A 92 -18.56 -3.93 2.75
C ASN A 92 -19.99 -4.23 2.25
N GLY A 93 -20.16 -4.64 0.98
CA GLY A 93 -21.49 -4.85 0.37
C GLY A 93 -22.20 -3.57 -0.10
N LYS A 94 -21.59 -2.39 0.11
CA LYS A 94 -22.18 -1.07 -0.21
C LYS A 94 -21.33 -0.28 -1.20
N THR A 95 -20.01 -0.45 -1.17
CA THR A 95 -19.10 0.21 -2.11
C THR A 95 -19.20 -0.41 -3.49
N LYS A 96 -19.21 0.42 -4.53
CA LYS A 96 -19.34 -0.03 -5.92
C LYS A 96 -17.98 -0.18 -6.57
N ASP A 97 -17.88 -1.13 -7.49
CA ASP A 97 -16.76 -1.26 -8.39
C ASP A 97 -16.88 -0.26 -9.54
N SER A 98 -15.82 0.52 -9.80
CA SER A 98 -15.81 1.56 -10.83
C SER A 98 -15.91 1.03 -12.26
N ASN A 99 -15.44 -0.20 -12.51
CA ASN A 99 -15.40 -0.78 -13.86
C ASN A 99 -16.74 -1.41 -14.24
N THR A 100 -17.47 -1.96 -13.27
CA THR A 100 -18.71 -2.71 -13.48
C THR A 100 -19.96 -2.01 -12.96
N GLY A 101 -19.82 -1.02 -12.08
CA GLY A 101 -20.92 -0.35 -11.37
C GLY A 101 -21.63 -1.22 -10.33
N ARG A 102 -21.18 -2.48 -10.13
CA ARG A 102 -21.79 -3.43 -9.21
C ARG A 102 -21.29 -3.21 -7.78
N PHE A 103 -22.14 -3.52 -6.80
CA PHE A 103 -21.72 -3.56 -5.40
C PHE A 103 -20.67 -4.66 -5.19
N ARG A 104 -19.53 -4.31 -4.59
CA ARG A 104 -18.51 -5.27 -4.17
C ARG A 104 -19.05 -6.10 -3.00
N PRO A 105 -18.77 -7.40 -2.92
CA PRO A 105 -19.30 -8.26 -1.87
C PRO A 105 -18.78 -7.83 -0.49
N ALA A 106 -19.55 -8.13 0.56
CA ALA A 106 -19.11 -7.99 1.94
C ALA A 106 -18.13 -9.12 2.29
N LEU A 107 -16.86 -8.78 2.55
CA LEU A 107 -15.81 -9.74 2.87
C LEU A 107 -15.21 -9.46 4.26
N ILE A 108 -15.24 -10.46 5.13
CA ILE A 108 -14.55 -10.43 6.43
C ILE A 108 -13.27 -11.25 6.31
N ARG A 109 -12.13 -10.63 6.63
CA ARG A 109 -10.82 -11.29 6.68
C ARG A 109 -10.48 -11.64 8.12
N ASN A 110 -9.97 -12.85 8.31
CA ASN A 110 -9.43 -13.31 9.58
C ASN A 110 -7.91 -13.31 9.47
N TYR A 111 -7.24 -12.66 10.41
CA TYR A 111 -5.79 -12.68 10.55
C TYR A 111 -5.40 -13.35 11.85
N THR A 112 -4.30 -14.09 11.82
CA THR A 112 -3.71 -14.76 13.00
C THR A 112 -2.50 -14.01 13.57
N SER A 113 -2.00 -13.01 12.85
CA SER A 113 -0.92 -12.14 13.31
C SER A 113 -0.95 -10.75 12.64
N LEU A 114 -0.30 -9.79 13.29
CA LEU A 114 -0.08 -8.45 12.75
C LEU A 114 0.79 -8.49 11.49
N THR A 115 1.80 -9.38 11.46
CA THR A 115 2.64 -9.60 10.27
C THR A 115 1.84 -10.08 9.06
N ALA A 116 0.84 -10.96 9.25
CA ALA A 116 0.01 -11.44 8.15
C ALA A 116 -0.80 -10.29 7.51
N ALA A 117 -1.42 -9.45 8.36
CA ALA A 117 -2.17 -8.29 7.89
C ALA A 117 -1.28 -7.22 7.26
N GLU A 118 -0.10 -6.96 7.83
CA GLU A 118 0.90 -6.07 7.23
C GLU A 118 1.30 -6.55 5.83
N LYS A 119 1.61 -7.85 5.68
CA LYS A 119 2.01 -8.43 4.39
C LYS A 119 0.93 -8.23 3.33
N GLU A 120 -0.34 -8.44 3.69
CA GLU A 120 -1.45 -8.24 2.77
C GLU A 120 -1.63 -6.77 2.37
N ASN A 121 -1.48 -5.83 3.32
CA ASN A 121 -1.46 -4.40 3.02
C ASN A 121 -0.33 -4.04 2.03
N LEU A 122 0.86 -4.61 2.21
CA LEU A 122 2.02 -4.41 1.33
C LEU A 122 1.75 -4.94 -0.09
N ASP A 123 1.33 -6.20 -0.19
CA ASP A 123 1.09 -6.87 -1.47
C ASP A 123 -0.08 -6.26 -2.27
N SER A 124 -1.07 -5.69 -1.58
CA SER A 124 -2.24 -5.07 -2.22
C SER A 124 -1.84 -4.08 -3.31
N ARG A 125 -0.74 -3.33 -3.13
CA ARG A 125 -0.31 -2.30 -4.08
C ARG A 125 0.34 -2.87 -5.34
N ILE A 126 0.88 -4.08 -5.23
CA ILE A 126 1.40 -4.84 -6.38
C ILE A 126 0.23 -5.40 -7.18
N TYR A 127 -0.79 -5.97 -6.51
CA TYR A 127 -1.98 -6.48 -7.19
C TYR A 127 -2.78 -5.39 -7.91
N LEU A 128 -2.83 -4.17 -7.34
CA LEU A 128 -3.40 -3.02 -8.03
C LEU A 128 -2.52 -2.48 -9.17
N GLY A 129 -1.30 -2.97 -9.33
CA GLY A 129 -0.37 -2.53 -10.39
C GLY A 129 0.13 -1.09 -10.24
N VAL A 130 0.00 -0.47 -9.05
CA VAL A 130 0.35 0.95 -8.85
C VAL A 130 1.74 1.17 -8.24
N HIS A 131 2.41 0.11 -7.80
CA HIS A 131 3.73 0.17 -7.18
C HIS A 131 4.65 -0.95 -7.67
N TRP A 132 5.96 -0.71 -7.65
CA TRP A 132 6.97 -1.73 -7.83
C TRP A 132 7.19 -2.53 -6.54
N ARG A 133 7.75 -3.74 -6.65
CA ARG A 133 8.09 -4.55 -5.47
C ARG A 133 9.09 -3.83 -4.55
N SER A 134 10.06 -3.12 -5.13
CA SER A 134 11.03 -2.31 -4.39
C SER A 134 10.37 -1.16 -3.60
N ASP A 135 9.34 -0.51 -4.14
CA ASP A 135 8.60 0.55 -3.44
C ASP A 135 7.98 0.04 -2.14
N VAL A 136 7.42 -1.18 -2.19
CA VAL A 136 6.76 -1.83 -1.06
C VAL A 136 7.78 -2.27 -0.01
N VAL A 137 8.90 -2.87 -0.42
CA VAL A 137 9.98 -3.29 0.49
C VAL A 137 10.65 -2.08 1.16
N GLY A 138 10.92 -1.02 0.39
CA GLY A 138 11.46 0.23 0.90
C GLY A 138 10.50 0.91 1.89
N GLY A 139 9.21 0.97 1.54
CA GLY A 139 8.19 1.51 2.43
C GLY A 139 8.05 0.71 3.72
N GLN A 140 8.09 -0.62 3.66
CA GLN A 140 8.07 -1.46 4.86
C GLN A 140 9.23 -1.15 5.80
N THR A 141 10.44 -1.09 5.23
CA THR A 141 11.66 -0.80 6.00
C THR A 141 11.55 0.57 6.66
N LEU A 142 11.19 1.60 5.89
CA LEU A 142 11.03 2.96 6.41
C LEU A 142 9.97 3.04 7.52
N GLY A 143 8.80 2.43 7.31
CA GLY A 143 7.70 2.45 8.27
C GLY A 143 8.07 1.81 9.61
N ARG A 144 8.73 0.65 9.58
CA ARG A 144 9.20 -0.03 10.79
C ARG A 144 10.27 0.78 11.53
N LEU A 145 11.21 1.39 10.81
CA LEU A 145 12.24 2.24 11.41
C LEU A 145 11.64 3.45 12.10
N VAL A 146 10.69 4.14 11.45
CA VAL A 146 9.99 5.28 12.04
C VAL A 146 9.25 4.86 13.30
N ALA A 147 8.47 3.77 13.26
CA ALA A 147 7.73 3.30 14.42
C ALA A 147 8.62 3.00 15.62
N ARG A 148 9.74 2.30 15.42
CA ARG A 148 10.71 2.00 16.50
C ARG A 148 11.35 3.27 17.06
N ASN A 149 11.77 4.19 16.20
CA ASN A 149 12.38 5.45 16.62
C ASN A 149 11.41 6.30 17.44
N VAL A 150 10.14 6.34 17.04
CA VAL A 150 9.09 7.04 17.79
C VAL A 150 8.80 6.34 19.12
N PHE A 151 8.67 5.01 19.13
CA PHE A 151 8.33 4.24 20.32
C PHE A 151 9.36 4.39 21.45
N VAL A 152 10.66 4.41 21.13
CA VAL A 152 11.73 4.62 22.12
C VAL A 152 11.63 5.98 22.82
N LYS A 153 10.97 6.98 22.23
CA LYS A 153 10.79 8.30 22.84
C LYS A 153 9.61 8.37 23.81
N PHE A 154 8.77 7.34 23.87
CA PHE A 154 7.58 7.27 24.72
C PHE A 154 7.72 6.29 25.89
N ASN A 155 8.84 5.56 25.96
CA ASN A 155 9.22 4.73 27.11
C ASN A 155 10.37 5.38 27.87
#